data_AF-D6TID4-F1
#
_entry.id   AF-D6TID4-F1
#
_cell.length_a   1.000
_cell.length_b   1.000
_cell.length_c   1.000
_cell.angle_alpha   90.00
_cell.angle_beta   90.00
_cell.angle_gamma   90.00
#
_symmetry.space_group_name_H-M   'P 1'
#
loop_
_entity.id
_entity.type
_entity.pdbx_description
1 polymer ?
#
loop_
_entity_poly.entity_id
_entity_poly.type
_entity_poly.pdbx_seq_one_letter_code
_entity_poly.pdbx_strand_id
1 'polypeptide(L)'
;MKALQKKLEQREKTELIAIIQQMLRQEPDVQWLLTTPLPTSGAQEVSLDPEVYRQQVLAAMAAGDQPRQRKRHEVERRLTAIKAIADGFVKQQQYAAALTIYEVLITEIITHYNDYQDEYIAFSLMLQSSIDGLDSCFAGEEDNQQIRLRVLQALFAIYRFYTDSGMDLDEDIPALLIGNTTAEEREIITTWVRDVLAPIKPTRESRWGSGASRLSYETLIAGLAKGER
;
A
#
# COMPACT_ATOMS: atom_id res chain seq x y z
N MET A 1 2.61 10.84 -22.41
CA MET A 1 1.29 10.23 -22.18
C MET A 1 0.15 10.89 -22.96
N LYS A 2 -0.14 12.20 -22.82
CA LYS A 2 -1.28 12.86 -23.50
C LYS A 2 -1.34 12.67 -25.04
N ALA A 3 -0.19 12.74 -25.72
CA ALA A 3 -0.14 12.53 -27.18
C ALA A 3 -0.42 11.08 -27.60
N LEU A 4 -0.09 10.10 -26.76
CA LEU A 4 -0.40 8.69 -27.00
C LEU A 4 -1.89 8.41 -26.81
N GLN A 5 -2.48 8.96 -25.74
CA GLN A 5 -3.91 8.86 -25.47
C GLN A 5 -4.74 9.35 -26.65
N LYS A 6 -4.44 10.56 -27.17
CA LYS A 6 -5.14 11.12 -28.35
C LYS A 6 -5.02 10.24 -29.59
N LYS A 7 -3.88 9.54 -29.78
CA LYS A 7 -3.71 8.57 -30.87
C LYS A 7 -4.53 7.31 -30.68
N LEU A 8 -4.73 6.86 -29.44
CA LEU A 8 -5.55 5.68 -29.12
C LEU A 8 -7.04 5.99 -29.27
N GLU A 9 -7.49 7.18 -28.86
CA GLU A 9 -8.88 7.65 -29.00
C GLU A 9 -9.33 7.74 -30.47
N GLN A 10 -8.40 7.92 -31.41
CA GLN A 10 -8.69 8.01 -32.84
C GLN A 10 -8.72 6.64 -33.55
N ARG A 11 -8.42 5.56 -32.85
CA ARG A 11 -8.35 4.22 -33.45
C ARG A 11 -9.68 3.50 -33.33
N GLU A 12 -9.99 2.71 -34.34
CA GLU A 12 -11.15 1.82 -34.31
C GLU A 12 -10.98 0.71 -33.27
N LYS A 13 -12.09 0.25 -32.69
CA LYS A 13 -12.09 -0.81 -31.66
C LYS A 13 -11.35 -2.07 -32.09
N THR A 14 -11.53 -2.49 -33.35
CA THR A 14 -10.87 -3.67 -33.92
C THR A 14 -9.36 -3.50 -34.00
N GLU A 15 -8.91 -2.28 -34.31
CA GLU A 15 -7.49 -1.94 -34.36
C GLU A 15 -6.88 -1.89 -32.95
N LEU A 16 -7.60 -1.33 -31.97
CA LEU A 16 -7.18 -1.36 -30.56
C LEU A 16 -7.02 -2.80 -30.04
N ILE A 17 -7.97 -3.70 -30.35
CA ILE A 17 -7.87 -5.13 -29.99
C ILE A 17 -6.64 -5.77 -30.63
N ALA A 18 -6.37 -5.50 -31.92
CA ALA A 18 -5.20 -6.03 -32.60
C ALA A 18 -3.88 -5.54 -31.99
N ILE A 19 -3.81 -4.26 -31.59
CA ILE A 19 -2.66 -3.69 -30.86
C ILE A 19 -2.49 -4.39 -29.51
N ILE A 20 -3.55 -4.55 -28.73
CA ILE A 20 -3.51 -5.23 -27.43
C ILE A 20 -3.04 -6.68 -27.59
N GLN A 21 -3.58 -7.43 -28.56
CA GLN A 21 -3.13 -8.79 -28.86
C GLN A 21 -1.64 -8.83 -29.24
N GLN A 22 -1.16 -7.85 -30.01
CA GLN A 22 0.26 -7.76 -30.36
C GLN A 22 1.13 -7.43 -29.14
N MET A 23 0.67 -6.56 -28.24
CA MET A 23 1.35 -6.28 -26.98
C MET A 23 1.44 -7.53 -26.10
N LEU A 24 0.36 -8.31 -25.98
CA LEU A 24 0.35 -9.56 -25.21
C LEU A 24 1.24 -10.66 -25.80
N ARG A 25 1.44 -10.68 -27.12
CA ARG A 25 2.42 -11.59 -27.73
C ARG A 25 3.86 -11.23 -27.38
N GLN A 26 4.13 -9.95 -27.14
CA GLN A 26 5.46 -9.46 -26.78
C GLN A 26 5.69 -9.55 -25.27
N GLU A 27 4.67 -9.27 -24.48
CA GLU A 27 4.68 -9.32 -23.01
C GLU A 27 3.47 -10.14 -22.50
N PRO A 28 3.55 -11.48 -22.51
CA PRO A 28 2.46 -12.34 -22.04
C PRO A 28 2.12 -12.11 -20.56
N ASP A 29 3.13 -11.74 -19.78
CA ASP A 29 3.04 -11.48 -18.35
C ASP A 29 2.05 -10.38 -17.97
N VAL A 30 1.62 -9.53 -18.91
CA VAL A 30 0.64 -8.45 -18.65
C VAL A 30 -0.80 -8.83 -19.03
N GLN A 31 -1.08 -10.09 -19.36
CA GLN A 31 -2.41 -10.57 -19.74
C GLN A 31 -3.48 -10.32 -18.66
N TRP A 32 -3.10 -10.31 -17.39
CA TRP A 32 -3.98 -10.00 -16.26
C TRP A 32 -4.60 -8.60 -16.34
N LEU A 33 -3.99 -7.65 -17.07
CA LEU A 33 -4.56 -6.31 -17.28
C LEU A 33 -5.92 -6.35 -18.00
N LEU A 34 -6.20 -7.40 -18.77
CA LEU A 34 -7.48 -7.54 -19.47
C LEU A 34 -8.67 -7.77 -18.52
N THR A 35 -8.41 -8.35 -17.36
CA THR A 35 -9.43 -8.68 -16.36
C THR A 35 -9.36 -7.76 -15.13
N THR A 36 -8.38 -6.85 -15.10
CA THR A 36 -8.21 -5.94 -13.97
C THR A 36 -9.21 -4.80 -14.06
N PRO A 37 -10.01 -4.56 -13.02
CA PRO A 37 -10.84 -3.37 -12.97
C PRO A 37 -9.97 -2.12 -13.02
N LEU A 38 -10.11 -1.31 -14.07
CA LEU A 38 -9.36 -0.07 -14.21
C LEU A 38 -10.24 1.13 -13.82
N PRO A 39 -9.65 2.20 -13.27
CA PRO A 39 -10.37 3.43 -12.96
C PRO A 39 -10.86 4.05 -14.27
N THR A 40 -12.15 3.89 -14.58
CA THR A 40 -12.79 4.43 -15.78
C THR A 40 -13.92 5.36 -15.37
N SER A 41 -14.16 6.42 -16.15
CA SER A 41 -15.10 7.51 -15.81
C SER A 41 -16.59 7.11 -15.82
N GLY A 42 -16.94 5.84 -15.62
CA GLY A 42 -18.31 5.36 -15.47
C GLY A 42 -18.72 5.38 -14.00
N ALA A 43 -19.81 6.11 -13.70
CA ALA A 43 -20.28 6.50 -12.36
C ALA A 43 -20.84 5.37 -11.47
N GLN A 44 -20.25 4.17 -11.52
CA GLN A 44 -20.65 3.08 -10.64
C GLN A 44 -19.52 2.79 -9.66
N GLU A 45 -19.89 2.75 -8.38
CA GLU A 45 -18.99 2.39 -7.29
C GLU A 45 -18.44 0.99 -7.56
N VAL A 46 -17.13 0.90 -7.79
CA VAL A 46 -16.48 -0.35 -8.21
C VAL A 46 -16.17 -1.17 -6.96
N SER A 47 -16.89 -2.27 -6.79
CA SER A 47 -16.47 -3.31 -5.85
C SER A 47 -15.29 -4.07 -6.46
N LEU A 48 -14.13 -3.97 -5.82
CA LEU A 48 -12.92 -4.69 -6.22
C LEU A 48 -12.83 -6.01 -5.47
N ASP A 49 -12.42 -7.07 -6.18
CA ASP A 49 -11.96 -8.31 -5.56
C ASP A 49 -10.46 -8.15 -5.20
N PRO A 50 -10.09 -8.14 -3.91
CA PRO A 50 -8.70 -7.99 -3.48
C PRO A 50 -7.79 -9.09 -4.03
N GLU A 51 -8.32 -10.29 -4.28
CA GLU A 51 -7.54 -11.45 -4.74
C GLU A 51 -6.92 -11.21 -6.12
N VAL A 52 -7.61 -10.46 -6.99
CA VAL A 52 -7.11 -10.08 -8.31
C VAL A 52 -5.83 -9.26 -8.19
N TYR A 53 -5.81 -8.28 -7.28
CA TYR A 53 -4.63 -7.45 -7.03
C TYR A 53 -3.56 -8.19 -6.26
N ARG A 54 -3.94 -9.10 -5.35
CA ARG A 54 -2.99 -9.93 -4.61
C ARG A 54 -2.13 -10.76 -5.55
N GLN A 55 -2.76 -11.41 -6.52
CA GLN A 55 -2.05 -12.18 -7.55
C GLN A 55 -1.12 -11.32 -8.40
N GLN A 56 -1.50 -10.07 -8.68
CA GLN A 56 -0.66 -9.13 -9.43
C GLN A 56 0.56 -8.69 -8.63
N VAL A 57 0.39 -8.37 -7.35
CA VAL A 57 1.49 -7.96 -6.47
C VAL A 57 2.48 -9.10 -6.29
N LEU A 58 2.00 -10.33 -6.07
CA LEU A 58 2.85 -11.51 -6.00
C LEU A 58 3.62 -11.77 -7.31
N ALA A 59 2.94 -11.66 -8.46
CA ALA A 59 3.59 -11.80 -9.77
C ALA A 59 4.60 -10.67 -10.06
N ALA A 60 4.37 -9.47 -9.53
CA ALA A 60 5.29 -8.35 -9.62
C ALA A 60 6.57 -8.61 -8.81
N MET A 61 6.44 -9.10 -7.58
CA MET A 61 7.59 -9.44 -6.72
C MET A 61 8.39 -10.62 -7.27
N ALA A 62 7.71 -11.67 -7.74
CA ALA A 62 8.35 -12.85 -8.34
C ALA A 62 9.20 -12.53 -9.60
N ALA A 63 9.04 -11.35 -10.20
CA ALA A 63 9.91 -10.88 -11.29
C ALA A 63 11.35 -10.63 -10.82
N GLY A 64 11.56 -10.31 -9.54
CA GLY A 64 12.88 -10.11 -8.93
C GLY A 64 13.72 -11.39 -8.85
N ASP A 65 13.06 -12.55 -8.74
CA ASP A 65 13.72 -13.85 -8.59
C ASP A 65 14.22 -14.44 -9.91
N GLN A 66 13.79 -13.91 -11.06
CA GLN A 66 14.11 -14.51 -12.35
C GLN A 66 15.49 -14.05 -12.86
N PRO A 67 16.57 -14.86 -12.76
CA PRO A 67 17.93 -14.38 -12.99
C PRO A 67 18.18 -13.98 -14.46
N ARG A 68 17.41 -14.57 -15.39
CA ARG A 68 17.49 -14.31 -16.83
C ARG A 68 16.69 -13.08 -17.27
N GLN A 69 15.77 -12.60 -16.43
CA GLN A 69 14.88 -11.47 -16.74
C GLN A 69 15.06 -10.30 -15.78
N ARG A 70 16.04 -10.37 -14.87
CA ARG A 70 16.33 -9.37 -13.85
C ARG A 70 16.78 -8.05 -14.48
N LYS A 71 15.81 -7.29 -15.00
CA LYS A 71 15.98 -5.88 -15.33
C LYS A 71 16.07 -5.14 -14.00
N ARG A 72 17.07 -4.28 -13.88
CA ARG A 72 17.20 -3.41 -12.71
C ARG A 72 15.89 -2.65 -12.51
N HIS A 73 15.37 -2.61 -11.27
CA HIS A 73 14.12 -1.93 -10.90
C HIS A 73 12.83 -2.55 -11.49
N GLU A 74 12.82 -3.80 -11.93
CA GLU A 74 11.61 -4.41 -12.50
C GLU A 74 10.47 -4.57 -11.48
N VAL A 75 10.79 -4.99 -10.25
CA VAL A 75 9.81 -5.11 -9.16
C VAL A 75 9.20 -3.75 -8.84
N GLU A 76 10.05 -2.75 -8.62
CA GLU A 76 9.65 -1.35 -8.41
C GLU A 76 8.73 -0.85 -9.53
N ARG A 77 9.10 -1.07 -10.79
CA ARG A 77 8.31 -0.65 -11.97
C ARG A 77 6.93 -1.31 -11.99
N ARG A 78 6.85 -2.61 -11.70
CA ARG A 78 5.58 -3.37 -11.71
C ARG A 78 4.67 -2.96 -10.55
N LEU A 79 5.22 -2.84 -9.34
CA LEU A 79 4.45 -2.38 -8.18
C LEU A 79 3.96 -0.93 -8.36
N THR A 80 4.79 -0.06 -8.93
CA THR A 80 4.41 1.32 -9.28
C THR A 80 3.24 1.34 -10.27
N ALA A 81 3.21 0.42 -11.24
CA ALA A 81 2.11 0.33 -12.19
C ALA A 81 0.80 -0.10 -11.51
N ILE A 82 0.85 -1.00 -10.51
CA ILE A 82 -0.31 -1.40 -9.71
C ILE A 82 -0.78 -0.23 -8.84
N LYS A 83 0.14 0.47 -8.17
CA LYS A 83 -0.19 1.68 -7.39
C LYS A 83 -0.85 2.76 -8.25
N ALA A 84 -0.40 2.95 -9.49
CA ALA A 84 -0.99 3.92 -10.40
C ALA A 84 -2.49 3.66 -10.68
N ILE A 85 -2.95 2.41 -10.53
CA ILE A 85 -4.38 2.06 -10.59
C ILE A 85 -5.10 2.62 -9.36
N ALA A 86 -4.55 2.42 -8.15
CA ALA A 86 -5.07 2.99 -6.92
C ALA A 86 -5.11 4.53 -6.97
N ASP A 87 -4.04 5.17 -7.43
CA ASP A 87 -3.98 6.63 -7.65
C ASP A 87 -5.06 7.11 -8.64
N GLY A 88 -5.38 6.29 -9.64
CA GLY A 88 -6.45 6.57 -10.58
C GLY A 88 -7.83 6.52 -9.93
N PHE A 89 -8.07 5.57 -9.02
CA PHE A 89 -9.29 5.52 -8.22
C PHE A 89 -9.41 6.70 -7.25
N VAL A 90 -8.31 7.12 -6.60
CA VAL A 90 -8.27 8.35 -5.77
C VAL A 90 -8.70 9.57 -6.59
N LYS A 91 -8.17 9.73 -7.81
CA LYS A 91 -8.53 10.84 -8.71
C LYS A 91 -10.00 10.84 -9.12
N GLN A 92 -10.66 9.68 -9.06
CA GLN A 92 -12.08 9.52 -9.33
C GLN A 92 -12.93 9.56 -8.06
N GLN A 93 -12.32 9.86 -6.90
CA GLN A 93 -12.95 9.86 -5.58
C GLN A 93 -13.55 8.51 -5.20
N GLN A 94 -13.05 7.43 -5.79
CA GLN A 94 -13.42 6.05 -5.47
C GLN A 94 -12.48 5.52 -4.38
N TYR A 95 -12.55 6.12 -3.20
CA TYR A 95 -11.59 5.89 -2.12
C TYR A 95 -11.64 4.46 -1.57
N ALA A 96 -12.83 3.84 -1.50
CA ALA A 96 -12.95 2.44 -1.08
C ALA A 96 -12.20 1.47 -2.02
N ALA A 97 -12.24 1.73 -3.33
CA ALA A 97 -11.53 0.95 -4.34
C ALA A 97 -10.01 1.19 -4.23
N ALA A 98 -9.59 2.46 -4.13
CA ALA A 98 -8.18 2.81 -3.95
C ALA A 98 -7.58 2.16 -2.69
N LEU A 99 -8.27 2.28 -1.56
CA LEU A 99 -7.85 1.71 -0.28
C LEU A 99 -7.67 0.21 -0.34
N THR A 100 -8.56 -0.51 -1.03
CA THR A 100 -8.45 -1.96 -1.21
C THR A 100 -7.15 -2.35 -1.91
N ILE A 101 -6.71 -1.58 -2.91
CA ILE A 101 -5.44 -1.85 -3.61
C ILE A 101 -4.23 -1.49 -2.73
N TYR A 102 -4.29 -0.36 -2.00
CA TYR A 102 -3.23 0.00 -1.04
C TYR A 102 -3.05 -1.03 0.06
N GLU A 103 -4.14 -1.52 0.64
CA GLU A 103 -4.12 -2.57 1.67
C GLU A 103 -3.45 -3.85 1.15
N VAL A 104 -3.76 -4.27 -0.08
CA VAL A 104 -3.12 -5.42 -0.72
C VAL A 104 -1.63 -5.18 -0.92
N LEU A 105 -1.23 -4.02 -1.47
CA LEU A 105 0.18 -3.66 -1.65
C LEU A 105 0.94 -3.73 -0.33
N ILE A 106 0.41 -3.07 0.71
CA ILE A 106 1.04 -3.01 2.04
C ILE A 106 1.15 -4.41 2.64
N THR A 107 0.07 -5.19 2.62
CA THR A 107 0.02 -6.52 3.23
C THR A 107 1.02 -7.47 2.59
N GLU A 108 1.06 -7.52 1.26
CA GLU A 108 1.93 -8.44 0.53
C GLU A 108 3.40 -8.02 0.64
N ILE A 109 3.70 -6.71 0.60
CA ILE A 109 5.07 -6.21 0.82
C ILE A 109 5.56 -6.54 2.22
N ILE A 110 4.76 -6.29 3.26
CA ILE A 110 5.12 -6.62 4.65
C ILE A 110 5.36 -8.12 4.81
N THR A 111 4.47 -8.94 4.23
CA THR A 111 4.52 -10.41 4.34
C THR A 111 5.77 -10.98 3.67
N HIS A 112 6.12 -10.48 2.49
CA HIS A 112 7.20 -11.00 1.65
C HIS A 112 8.50 -10.21 1.74
N TYR A 113 8.58 -9.22 2.63
CA TYR A 113 9.75 -8.35 2.77
C TYR A 113 11.07 -9.11 2.88
N ASN A 114 11.10 -10.17 3.69
CA ASN A 114 12.31 -10.97 3.93
C ASN A 114 12.60 -11.98 2.82
N ASP A 115 11.64 -12.25 1.93
CA ASP A 115 11.80 -13.22 0.84
C ASP A 115 12.64 -12.62 -0.30
N TYR A 116 12.61 -11.28 -0.48
CA TYR A 116 13.28 -10.56 -1.57
C TYR A 116 14.31 -9.55 -1.06
N GLN A 117 15.45 -10.04 -0.57
CA GLN A 117 16.47 -9.21 0.10
C GLN A 117 17.03 -8.04 -0.75
N ASP A 118 17.07 -8.20 -2.07
CA ASP A 118 17.61 -7.17 -2.97
C ASP A 118 16.57 -6.10 -3.35
N GLU A 119 15.30 -6.28 -2.97
CA GLU A 119 14.19 -5.39 -3.34
C GLU A 119 13.84 -4.41 -2.21
N TYR A 120 14.69 -4.30 -1.18
CA TYR A 120 14.54 -3.38 -0.04
C TYR A 120 14.10 -1.99 -0.47
N ILE A 121 14.83 -1.39 -1.43
CA ILE A 121 14.55 -0.02 -1.90
C ILE A 121 13.17 0.07 -2.56
N ALA A 122 12.81 -0.93 -3.38
CA ALA A 122 11.51 -0.96 -4.04
C ALA A 122 10.38 -1.04 -3.01
N PHE A 123 10.53 -1.87 -1.98
CA PHE A 123 9.56 -2.03 -0.91
C PHE A 123 9.43 -0.78 -0.04
N SER A 124 10.54 -0.17 0.37
CA SER A 124 10.51 1.09 1.15
C SER A 124 9.80 2.21 0.38
N LEU A 125 10.15 2.42 -0.89
CA LEU A 125 9.49 3.41 -1.74
C LEU A 125 7.99 3.12 -1.92
N MET A 126 7.62 1.85 -1.97
CA MET A 126 6.23 1.45 -2.16
C MET A 126 5.39 1.62 -0.91
N LEU A 127 5.92 1.33 0.27
CA LEU A 127 5.24 1.63 1.53
C LEU A 127 5.11 3.14 1.72
N GLN A 128 6.18 3.92 1.53
CA GLN A 128 6.14 5.38 1.65
C GLN A 128 5.10 6.00 0.72
N SER A 129 5.16 5.68 -0.58
CA SER A 129 4.21 6.25 -1.54
C SER A 129 2.77 5.74 -1.34
N SER A 130 2.57 4.59 -0.69
CA SER A 130 1.23 4.14 -0.29
C SER A 130 0.68 4.97 0.87
N ILE A 131 1.53 5.49 1.77
CA ILE A 131 1.11 6.40 2.85
C ILE A 131 0.50 7.69 2.25
N ASP A 132 1.11 8.28 1.23
CA ASP A 132 0.54 9.45 0.51
C ASP A 132 -0.87 9.16 -0.03
N GLY A 133 -1.05 7.95 -0.57
CA GLY A 133 -2.32 7.48 -1.10
C GLY A 133 -3.38 7.23 -0.02
N LEU A 134 -2.95 6.69 1.13
CA LEU A 134 -3.79 6.50 2.31
C LEU A 134 -4.23 7.83 2.91
N ASP A 135 -3.35 8.84 2.99
CA ASP A 135 -3.68 10.18 3.46
C ASP A 135 -4.77 10.82 2.59
N SER A 136 -4.65 10.66 1.26
CA SER A 136 -5.68 11.09 0.31
C SER A 136 -7.03 10.38 0.53
N CYS A 137 -7.02 9.08 0.84
CA CYS A 137 -8.23 8.33 1.17
C CYS A 137 -8.83 8.76 2.51
N PHE A 138 -7.99 9.07 3.49
CA PHE A 138 -8.41 9.51 4.81
C PHE A 138 -9.10 10.87 4.78
N ALA A 139 -8.51 11.84 4.07
CA ALA A 139 -9.06 13.17 3.87
C ALA A 139 -10.30 13.18 2.94
N GLY A 140 -10.36 12.24 1.99
CA GLY A 140 -11.49 12.13 1.07
C GLY A 140 -12.79 11.59 1.69
N GLU A 141 -12.69 10.93 2.85
CA GLU A 141 -13.75 10.14 3.48
C GLU A 141 -13.88 10.47 4.98
N GLU A 142 -13.78 11.76 5.33
CA GLU A 142 -13.81 12.26 6.72
C GLU A 142 -15.04 11.81 7.52
N ASP A 143 -16.19 11.65 6.87
CA ASP A 143 -17.43 11.23 7.52
C ASP A 143 -17.65 9.71 7.52
N ASN A 144 -16.82 8.96 6.79
CA ASN A 144 -16.97 7.52 6.62
C ASN A 144 -16.07 6.76 7.59
N GLN A 145 -16.62 6.50 8.78
CA GLN A 145 -15.93 5.81 9.87
C GLN A 145 -15.31 4.47 9.44
N GLN A 146 -15.95 3.73 8.53
CA GLN A 146 -15.44 2.44 8.08
C GLN A 146 -14.16 2.59 7.23
N ILE A 147 -14.13 3.57 6.31
CA ILE A 147 -12.95 3.82 5.49
C ILE A 147 -11.82 4.39 6.34
N ARG A 148 -12.12 5.35 7.23
CA ARG A 148 -11.12 5.91 8.15
C ARG A 148 -10.46 4.85 9.00
N LEU A 149 -11.24 3.95 9.60
CA LEU A 149 -10.71 2.87 10.42
C LEU A 149 -9.78 1.94 9.63
N ARG A 150 -10.17 1.59 8.40
CA ARG A 150 -9.34 0.77 7.50
C ARG A 150 -8.02 1.46 7.13
N VAL A 151 -8.03 2.76 6.86
CA VAL A 151 -6.81 3.54 6.62
C VAL A 151 -5.91 3.51 7.87
N LEU A 152 -6.47 3.73 9.06
CA LEU A 152 -5.71 3.69 10.31
C LEU A 152 -5.10 2.31 10.58
N GLN A 153 -5.81 1.23 10.25
CA GLN A 153 -5.28 -0.14 10.32
C GLN A 153 -4.10 -0.33 9.38
N ALA A 154 -4.20 0.17 8.14
CA ALA A 154 -3.10 0.10 7.17
C ALA A 154 -1.88 0.90 7.62
N LEU A 155 -2.06 2.15 8.07
CA LEU A 155 -0.98 2.97 8.64
C LEU A 155 -0.35 2.31 9.86
N PHE A 156 -1.15 1.74 10.75
CA PHE A 156 -0.64 1.03 11.93
C PHE A 156 0.13 -0.25 11.56
N ALA A 157 -0.30 -0.97 10.52
CA ALA A 157 0.42 -2.14 10.02
C ALA A 157 1.81 -1.76 9.49
N ILE A 158 1.93 -0.66 8.73
CA ILE A 158 3.22 -0.12 8.29
C ILE A 158 4.04 0.31 9.52
N TYR A 159 3.43 1.03 10.46
CA TYR A 159 4.09 1.49 11.69
C TYR A 159 4.77 0.37 12.46
N ARG A 160 3.98 -0.68 12.71
CA ARG A 160 4.46 -1.89 13.38
C ARG A 160 5.59 -2.53 12.60
N PHE A 161 5.42 -2.71 11.29
CA PHE A 161 6.41 -3.37 10.47
C PHE A 161 7.76 -2.66 10.49
N TYR A 162 7.82 -1.34 10.32
CA TYR A 162 9.10 -0.63 10.36
C TYR A 162 9.72 -0.64 11.76
N THR A 163 8.89 -0.51 12.80
CA THR A 163 9.32 -0.53 14.21
C THR A 163 9.91 -1.89 14.61
N ASP A 164 9.37 -2.99 14.07
CA ASP A 164 9.79 -4.35 14.39
C ASP A 164 10.94 -4.84 13.49
N SER A 165 10.96 -4.44 12.20
CA SER A 165 12.00 -4.84 11.24
C SER A 165 13.26 -3.98 11.31
N GLY A 166 13.17 -2.77 11.86
CA GLY A 166 14.24 -1.78 11.81
C GLY A 166 14.41 -1.15 10.42
N MET A 167 13.44 -1.33 9.51
CA MET A 167 13.38 -0.59 8.26
C MET A 167 13.28 0.90 8.57
N ASP A 168 14.09 1.69 7.87
CA ASP A 168 14.03 3.14 7.93
C ASP A 168 13.02 3.65 6.89
N LEU A 169 12.00 4.37 7.34
CA LEU A 169 11.04 5.07 6.50
C LEU A 169 11.14 6.55 6.84
N ASP A 170 11.30 7.39 5.82
CA ASP A 170 11.33 8.85 5.95
C ASP A 170 9.89 9.41 6.07
N GLU A 171 9.11 8.86 7.00
CA GLU A 171 7.71 9.23 7.24
C GLU A 171 7.37 9.17 8.73
N ASP A 172 6.76 10.23 9.27
CA ASP A 172 6.35 10.31 10.68
C ASP A 172 4.93 9.76 10.86
N ILE A 173 4.80 8.43 10.71
CA ILE A 173 3.52 7.74 10.90
C ILE A 173 2.91 8.02 12.28
N PRO A 174 3.68 8.10 13.40
CA PRO A 174 3.14 8.55 14.68
C PRO A 174 2.44 9.90 14.61
N ALA A 175 3.04 10.90 13.95
CA ALA A 175 2.41 12.21 13.79
C ALA A 175 1.10 12.13 13.00
N LEU A 176 1.02 11.30 11.96
CA LEU A 176 -0.22 11.07 11.20
C LEU A 176 -1.31 10.41 12.07
N LEU A 177 -0.96 9.36 12.80
CA LEU A 177 -1.88 8.63 13.68
C LEU A 177 -2.37 9.49 14.86
N ILE A 178 -1.57 10.46 15.34
CA ILE A 178 -1.96 11.36 16.43
C ILE A 178 -2.73 12.57 15.88
N GLY A 179 -2.24 13.20 14.81
CA GLY A 179 -2.72 14.50 14.33
C GLY A 179 -4.10 14.43 13.67
N ASN A 180 -4.41 13.34 12.97
CA ASN A 180 -5.57 13.27 12.08
C ASN A 180 -6.74 12.43 12.66
N THR A 181 -6.60 11.91 13.88
CA THR A 181 -7.57 10.99 14.50
C THR A 181 -8.48 11.65 15.52
N THR A 182 -9.71 11.14 15.64
CA THR A 182 -10.63 11.51 16.73
C THR A 182 -10.23 10.84 18.05
N ALA A 183 -10.84 11.26 19.16
CA ALA A 183 -10.60 10.63 20.46
C ALA A 183 -10.97 9.14 20.46
N GLU A 184 -12.09 8.77 19.82
CA GLU A 184 -12.53 7.38 19.69
C GLU A 184 -11.53 6.55 18.86
N GLU A 185 -11.05 7.10 17.76
CA GLU A 185 -10.04 6.44 16.91
C GLU A 185 -8.72 6.22 17.66
N ARG A 186 -8.30 7.19 18.48
CA ARG A 186 -7.09 7.07 19.31
C ARG A 186 -7.20 5.98 20.37
N GLU A 187 -8.38 5.82 20.99
CA GLU A 187 -8.61 4.71 21.92
C GLU A 187 -8.53 3.34 21.23
N ILE A 188 -9.05 3.24 20.00
CA ILE A 188 -8.92 2.04 19.19
C ILE A 188 -7.45 1.75 18.86
N ILE A 189 -6.69 2.74 18.39
CA ILE A 189 -5.26 2.58 18.09
C ILE A 189 -4.48 2.19 19.36
N THR A 190 -4.78 2.83 20.49
CA THR A 190 -4.15 2.50 21.77
C THR A 190 -4.37 1.05 22.16
N THR A 191 -5.55 0.49 21.86
CA THR A 191 -5.85 -0.93 22.08
C THR A 191 -4.95 -1.82 21.21
N TRP A 192 -4.77 -1.49 19.93
CA TRP A 192 -3.85 -2.23 19.06
C TRP A 192 -2.40 -2.19 19.55
N VAL A 193 -1.93 -1.03 20.03
CA VAL A 193 -0.57 -0.92 20.59
C VAL A 193 -0.42 -1.77 21.84
N ARG A 194 -1.42 -1.79 22.73
CA ARG A 194 -1.42 -2.64 23.94
C ARG A 194 -1.37 -4.12 23.59
N ASP A 195 -2.11 -4.55 22.57
CA ASP A 195 -2.10 -5.93 22.07
C ASP A 195 -0.72 -6.33 21.54
N VAL A 196 -0.01 -5.42 20.85
CA VAL A 196 1.37 -5.64 20.39
C VAL A 196 2.36 -5.71 21.57
N LEU A 197 2.17 -4.89 22.61
CA LEU A 197 3.04 -4.85 23.78
C LEU A 197 2.86 -6.05 24.72
N ALA A 198 1.66 -6.64 24.80
CA ALA A 198 1.33 -7.74 25.71
C ALA A 198 2.27 -8.97 25.62
N PRO A 199 2.65 -9.48 24.42
CA PRO A 199 3.58 -10.61 24.30
C PRO A 199 5.06 -10.24 24.55
N ILE A 200 5.43 -8.96 24.55
CA ILE A 200 6.82 -8.52 24.71
C ILE A 200 7.21 -8.61 26.19
N LYS A 201 7.74 -9.76 26.61
CA LYS A 201 8.26 -9.95 27.97
C LYS A 201 9.46 -9.02 28.23
N PRO A 202 9.57 -8.41 29.43
CA PRO A 202 10.75 -7.67 29.82
C PRO A 202 11.89 -8.64 30.13
N THR A 203 12.62 -9.09 29.11
CA THR A 203 13.86 -9.85 29.30
C THR A 203 15.06 -8.92 29.41
N ARG A 204 15.89 -9.15 30.42
CA ARG A 204 17.11 -8.39 30.74
C ARG A 204 18.21 -8.47 29.67
N GLU A 205 18.03 -9.28 28.61
CA GLU A 205 19.09 -9.69 27.68
C GLU A 205 18.90 -9.26 26.21
N SER A 206 17.75 -8.70 25.81
CA SER A 206 17.53 -8.23 24.43
C SER A 206 18.01 -6.78 24.25
N ARG A 207 19.34 -6.59 24.34
CA ARG A 207 19.99 -5.29 24.52
C ARG A 207 19.96 -4.35 23.29
N TRP A 208 19.47 -4.79 22.13
CA TRP A 208 19.61 -3.98 20.90
C TRP A 208 18.39 -3.92 19.97
N GLY A 209 17.33 -4.73 20.17
CA GLY A 209 16.14 -4.76 19.30
C GLY A 209 14.82 -4.51 20.02
N SER A 210 14.44 -5.39 20.95
CA SER A 210 13.11 -5.32 21.59
C SER A 210 12.89 -4.10 22.48
N GLY A 211 13.97 -3.51 23.01
CA GLY A 211 13.90 -2.31 23.85
C GLY A 211 13.58 -1.05 23.05
N ALA A 212 14.11 -0.93 21.82
CA ALA A 212 13.87 0.21 20.94
C ALA A 212 12.43 0.19 20.41
N SER A 213 11.96 -0.96 19.92
CA SER A 213 10.58 -1.13 19.44
C SER A 213 9.57 -0.84 20.57
N ARG A 214 9.82 -1.37 21.78
CA ARG A 214 8.97 -1.11 22.95
C ARG A 214 8.88 0.39 23.27
N LEU A 215 10.01 1.10 23.26
CA LEU A 215 10.02 2.55 23.51
C LEU A 215 9.20 3.31 22.47
N SER A 216 9.30 2.95 21.19
CA SER A 216 8.49 3.55 20.12
C SER A 216 6.99 3.40 20.37
N TYR A 217 6.53 2.18 20.73
CA TYR A 217 5.13 1.93 21.08
C TYR A 217 4.67 2.70 22.32
N GLU A 218 5.52 2.77 23.36
CA GLU A 218 5.23 3.55 24.57
C GLU A 218 5.14 5.06 24.28
N THR A 219 6.01 5.59 23.39
CA THR A 219 5.94 6.97 22.91
C THR A 219 4.66 7.24 22.13
N LEU A 220 4.23 6.31 21.26
CA LEU A 220 2.98 6.44 20.52
C LEU A 220 1.77 6.50 21.47
N ILE A 221 1.67 5.60 22.45
CA ILE A 221 0.61 5.65 23.48
C ILE A 221 0.60 7.01 24.21
N ALA A 222 1.77 7.49 24.63
CA ALA A 222 1.86 8.77 25.32
C ALA A 222 1.45 9.96 24.43
N GLY A 223 1.71 9.87 23.12
CA GLY A 223 1.27 10.85 22.12
C GLY A 223 -0.24 10.85 21.91
N LEU A 224 -0.83 9.67 21.75
CA LEU A 224 -2.28 9.48 21.57
C LEU A 224 -3.06 10.07 22.76
N ALA A 225 -2.61 9.84 23.98
CA ALA A 225 -3.23 10.38 25.20
C ALA A 225 -3.10 11.92 25.34
N LYS A 226 -2.06 12.53 24.75
CA LYS A 226 -1.85 13.99 24.81
C LYS A 226 -2.68 14.76 23.78
N GLY A 227 -3.08 14.11 22.69
CA GLY A 227 -3.87 14.74 21.64
C GLY A 227 -5.30 15.09 22.06
N GLU A 228 -5.80 14.62 23.22
CA GLU A 228 -7.18 14.83 23.72
C GLU A 228 -7.53 16.28 24.11
N ARG A 229 -6.71 17.27 23.76
CA ARG A 229 -6.90 18.68 24.15
C ARG A 229 -7.32 19.59 23.01
#